data_AF-A0AA96VM32-F1
#
_entry.id   AF-A0AA96VM32-F1
#
_cell.length_a   1.000
_cell.length_b   1.000
_cell.length_c   1.000
_cell.angle_alpha   90.00
_cell.angle_beta   90.00
_cell.angle_gamma   90.00
#
_symmetry.space_group_name_H-M   'P 1'
#
loop_
_entity.id
_entity.type
_entity.pdbx_description
1 polymer ?
#
loop_
_entity_poly.entity_id
_entity_poly.type
_entity_poly.pdbx_seq_one_letter_code
_entity_poly.pdbx_strand_id
1 'polypeptide(L)' 'MKKIFFVWLFLCSILLAKADFSEMSTEELIALIGYVDPSKEERFYQELDKRVGQMSEEQKALYEDDKKRRDHAQN' A
#
# COMPACT_ATOMS: atom_id res chain seq x y z
N MET A 1 -37.64 -9.26 6.98
CA MET A 1 -37.18 -9.57 5.61
C MET A 1 -36.23 -8.50 5.06
N LYS A 2 -36.63 -7.22 4.84
CA LYS A 2 -35.73 -6.18 4.28
C LYS A 2 -34.54 -5.78 5.19
N LYS A 3 -34.69 -5.82 6.51
CA LYS A 3 -33.64 -5.42 7.47
C LYS A 3 -32.39 -6.33 7.46
N ILE A 4 -32.59 -7.62 7.19
CA ILE A 4 -31.50 -8.63 7.13
C ILE A 4 -30.64 -8.42 5.88
N PHE A 5 -31.25 -8.01 4.78
CA PHE A 5 -30.53 -7.66 3.55
C PHE A 5 -29.56 -6.49 3.75
N PHE A 6 -29.96 -5.46 4.50
CA PHE A 6 -29.08 -4.33 4.82
C PHE A 6 -27.91 -4.73 5.73
N VAL A 7 -28.15 -5.60 6.71
CA VAL A 7 -27.07 -6.12 7.58
C VAL A 7 -26.09 -6.95 6.78
N TRP A 8 -26.58 -7.79 5.86
CA TRP A 8 -25.73 -8.58 4.97
C TRP A 8 -24.92 -7.70 3.99
N LEU A 9 -25.54 -6.68 3.40
CA LEU A 9 -24.86 -5.71 2.53
C LEU A 9 -23.74 -4.96 3.29
N PHE A 10 -24.00 -4.55 4.53
CA PHE A 10 -23.02 -3.87 5.38
C PHE A 10 -21.86 -4.79 5.79
N LEU A 11 -22.14 -6.07 6.06
CA LEU A 11 -21.10 -7.07 6.32
C LEU A 11 -20.20 -7.29 5.10
N CYS A 12 -20.78 -7.31 3.89
CA CYS A 12 -20.01 -7.43 2.65
C CYS A 12 -19.08 -6.23 2.39
N SER A 13 -19.45 -5.01 2.80
CA SER A 13 -18.56 -3.84 2.64
C SER A 13 -17.30 -3.89 3.52
N ILE A 14 -17.37 -4.52 4.70
CA ILE A 14 -16.19 -4.67 5.57
C ILE A 14 -15.17 -5.63 4.95
N LEU A 15 -15.63 -6.64 4.22
CA LEU A 15 -14.76 -7.59 3.50
C LEU A 15 -13.98 -6.91 2.35
N LEU A 16 -14.40 -5.73 1.92
CA LEU A 16 -13.76 -4.93 0.86
C LEU A 16 -12.88 -3.80 1.40
N ALA A 17 -12.73 -3.66 2.72
CA ALA A 17 -11.79 -2.73 3.34
C ALA A 17 -10.34 -3.20 3.15
N LYS A 18 -9.91 -3.25 1.89
CA LYS A 18 -8.52 -3.45 1.50
C LYS A 18 -7.83 -2.09 1.58
N ALA A 19 -6.62 -2.06 2.14
CA ALA A 19 -5.80 -0.85 2.08
C ALA A 19 -5.58 -0.48 0.61
N ASP A 20 -6.13 0.66 0.20
CA ASP A 20 -5.99 1.18 -1.14
C ASP A 20 -4.87 2.20 -1.17
N PHE A 21 -3.67 1.73 -1.52
CA PHE A 21 -2.49 2.57 -1.67
C PHE A 21 -2.59 3.50 -2.88
N SER A 22 -3.51 3.24 -3.82
CA SER A 22 -3.67 4.07 -5.01
C SER A 22 -4.23 5.46 -4.70
N GLU A 23 -5.02 5.59 -3.63
CA GLU A 23 -5.61 6.86 -3.19
C GLU A 23 -4.67 7.70 -2.31
N MET A 24 -3.57 7.11 -1.82
CA MET A 24 -2.58 7.83 -1.00
C MET A 24 -1.68 8.72 -1.86
N SER A 25 -1.15 9.79 -1.29
CA SER A 25 -0.10 10.62 -1.91
C SER A 25 1.26 9.90 -1.92
N THR A 26 2.19 10.35 -2.78
CA THR A 26 3.56 9.82 -2.80
C THR A 26 4.27 10.03 -1.46
N GLU A 27 4.04 11.15 -0.78
CA GLU A 27 4.61 11.44 0.55
C GLU A 27 4.12 10.46 1.61
N GLU A 28 2.82 10.18 1.64
CA GLU A 28 2.23 9.19 2.55
C GLU A 28 2.77 7.78 2.27
N LEU A 29 2.89 7.39 1.00
CA LEU A 29 3.49 6.10 0.66
C LEU A 29 4.95 6.02 1.14
N ILE A 30 5.77 7.04 0.88
CA ILE A 30 7.17 7.05 1.35
C ILE A 30 7.24 6.98 2.88
N ALA A 31 6.37 7.69 3.60
CA ALA A 31 6.33 7.67 5.07
C ALA A 31 5.97 6.29 5.65
N LEU A 32 5.27 5.45 4.89
CA LEU A 32 4.88 4.10 5.32
C LEU A 32 5.95 3.04 5.05
N ILE A 33 7.05 3.36 4.38
CA ILE A 33 8.16 2.42 4.15
C ILE A 33 8.63 1.84 5.50
N GLY A 34 8.63 0.51 5.60
CA GLY A 34 9.01 -0.22 6.82
C GLY A 34 7.89 -0.39 7.87
N TYR A 35 6.69 0.15 7.64
CA TYR A 35 5.54 0.03 8.55
C TYR A 35 4.33 -0.69 7.94
N VAL A 36 4.44 -1.15 6.69
CA VAL A 36 3.36 -1.85 5.98
C VAL A 36 3.26 -3.30 6.43
N ASP A 37 2.03 -3.82 6.58
CA ASP A 37 1.82 -5.24 6.84
C ASP A 37 2.48 -6.11 5.75
N PRO A 38 3.22 -7.19 6.08
CA PRO A 38 3.89 -8.04 5.08
C PRO A 38 2.95 -8.57 3.99
N SER A 39 1.70 -8.88 4.34
CA SER A 39 0.67 -9.32 3.39
C SER A 39 0.23 -8.27 2.35
N LYS A 40 0.61 -7.00 2.56
CA LYS A 40 0.26 -5.86 1.73
C LYS A 40 1.47 -5.23 1.04
N GLU A 41 2.70 -5.60 1.43
CA GLU A 41 3.95 -5.04 0.91
C GLU A 41 4.03 -5.10 -0.62
N GLU A 42 3.69 -6.24 -1.24
CA GLU A 42 3.77 -6.38 -2.71
C GLU A 42 2.94 -5.28 -3.42
N ARG A 43 1.70 -5.06 -2.97
CA ARG A 43 0.82 -4.03 -3.56
C ARG A 43 1.29 -2.61 -3.23
N PHE A 44 1.85 -2.42 -2.05
CA PHE A 44 2.40 -1.14 -1.64
C PHE A 44 3.58 -0.73 -2.55
N TYR A 45 4.53 -1.64 -2.77
CA TYR A 45 5.68 -1.36 -3.63
C TYR A 45 5.30 -1.26 -5.11
N GLN A 46 4.27 -1.97 -5.59
CA GLN A 46 3.72 -1.76 -6.92
C GLN A 46 3.21 -0.32 -7.13
N GLU A 47 2.61 0.31 -6.11
CA GLU A 47 2.21 1.72 -6.20
C GLU A 47 3.40 2.68 -6.15
N LEU A 48 4.42 2.39 -5.34
CA LEU A 48 5.67 3.17 -5.34
C LEU A 48 6.38 3.11 -6.70
N ASP A 49 6.49 1.93 -7.32
CA ASP A 49 7.11 1.73 -8.63
C ASP A 49 6.44 2.57 -9.73
N LYS A 50 5.11 2.69 -9.72
CA LYS A 50 4.36 3.53 -10.67
C LYS A 50 4.70 5.02 -10.54
N ARG A 51 5.18 5.46 -9.37
CA ARG A 51 5.36 6.87 -9.00
C ARG A 51 6.82 7.29 -8.90
N VAL A 52 7.78 6.40 -9.19
CA VAL A 52 9.22 6.73 -9.17
C VAL A 52 9.54 7.97 -10.01
N GLY A 53 8.85 8.17 -11.14
CA GLY A 53 9.04 9.36 -11.98
C GLY A 53 8.49 10.67 -11.39
N GLN A 54 7.71 10.60 -10.32
CA GLN A 54 7.09 11.74 -9.63
C GLN A 54 7.75 12.05 -8.28
N MET A 55 8.67 11.20 -7.82
CA MET A 55 9.37 11.36 -6.55
C MET A 55 10.42 12.48 -6.62
N SER A 56 10.62 13.17 -5.50
CA SER A 56 11.84 13.96 -5.31
C SER A 56 13.06 13.04 -5.20
N GLU A 57 14.27 13.59 -5.36
CA GLU A 57 15.51 12.83 -5.19
C GLU A 57 15.63 12.20 -3.80
N GLU A 58 15.15 12.90 -2.75
CA GLU A 58 15.13 12.40 -1.38
C GLU A 58 14.17 11.21 -1.22
N GLN A 59 12.95 11.33 -1.76
CA GLN A 59 11.96 10.25 -1.74
C GLN A 59 12.44 9.04 -2.52
N LYS A 60 13.05 9.26 -3.68
CA LYS A 60 13.61 8.20 -4.52
C LYS A 60 14.78 7.50 -3.83
N ALA A 61 15.65 8.23 -3.13
CA ALA A 61 16.73 7.63 -2.35
C ALA A 61 16.21 6.72 -1.23
N LEU A 62 15.18 7.16 -0.50
CA LEU A 62 14.51 6.35 0.54
C LEU A 62 13.88 5.09 -0.04
N TYR A 63 13.20 5.22 -1.18
CA TYR A 63 12.59 4.09 -1.86
C TYR A 63 13.64 3.07 -2.35
N GLU A 64 14.70 3.52 -3.01
CA GLU A 64 15.73 2.64 -3.56
C GLU A 64 16.58 1.94 -2.49
N ASP A 65 16.85 2.61 -1.36
CA ASP A 65 17.55 2.00 -0.22
C ASP A 65 16.74 0.84 0.36
N ASP A 66 15.45 1.08 0.60
CA ASP A 66 14.55 0.07 1.13
C ASP A 66 14.28 -1.08 0.14
N LYS A 67 14.15 -0.76 -1.16
CA LYS A 67 14.03 -1.76 -2.23
C LYS A 67 15.21 -2.74 -2.22
N LYS A 68 16.44 -2.24 -2.12
CA LYS A 68 17.65 -3.08 -2.02
C LYS A 68 17.60 -3.96 -0.78
N ARG A 69 17.25 -3.39 0.38
CA ARG A 69 17.13 -4.15 1.64
C ARG A 69 16.16 -5.32 1.51
N ARG A 70 15.00 -5.10 0.90
CA ARG A 70 13.98 -6.15 0.67
C ARG A 70 14.48 -7.22 -0.30
N ASP A 71 15.06 -6.81 -1.43
CA ASP A 71 15.54 -7.76 -2.44
C ASP A 71 16.68 -8.64 -1.87
N HIS A 72 17.52 -8.12 -0.98
CA HIS A 72 18.51 -8.90 -0.24
C HIS A 72 17.90 -9.86 0.79
N ALA A 73 16.79 -9.49 1.44
CA ALA A 73 16.12 -10.34 2.44
C ALA A 73 15.34 -11.51 1.81
N GLN A 74 15.02 -11.44 0.52
CA GLN A 74 14.29 -12.47 -0.23
C GLN A 74 15.21 -13.48 -0.95
N ASN A 75 16.52 -13.25 -0.95
CA ASN A 75 17.56 -14.13 -1.50
C ASN A 75 18.18 -15.01 -0.41
#